data_AF-F2L0I2-F1
#
_entry.id   AF-F2L0I2-F1
#
_cell.length_a   1.000
_cell.length_b   1.000
_cell.length_c   1.000
_cell.angle_alpha   90.00
_cell.angle_beta   90.00
_cell.angle_gamma   90.00
#
_symmetry.space_group_name_H-M   'P 1'
#
loop_
_entity.id
_entity.type
_entity.pdbx_description
1 polymer ?
#
loop_
_entity_poly.entity_id
_entity_poly.type
_entity_poly.pdbx_seq_one_letter_code
_entity_poly.pdbx_strand_id
1 'polypeptide(L)'
;MDLLRIAERTGLKPRDFAAPIPKAAVGEWGMPAFLLSDGREHYLVLKKRLDGFCIFIELRSGRFVCSIYDARPLNCRFYPFVYIPGDVVRLELVEGAERFCPGIGRGPVRDLSAEAEAAVEREREMESYREVVERWNKLVASAEVDGDFDKFLEFALAAARASKL
;
A
#
# COMPACT_ATOMS: atom_id res chain seq x y z
N MET A 1 9.37 1.05 -3.66
CA MET A 1 8.51 1.37 -2.50
C MET A 1 7.44 2.38 -2.89
N ASP A 2 6.17 2.03 -2.65
CA ASP A 2 4.98 2.80 -2.94
C ASP A 2 5.02 4.26 -2.46
N LEU A 3 5.47 4.50 -1.23
CA LEU A 3 5.59 5.86 -0.68
C LEU A 3 6.42 6.78 -1.58
N LEU A 4 7.59 6.30 -2.03
CA LEU A 4 8.49 7.10 -2.87
C LEU A 4 7.89 7.32 -4.26
N ARG A 5 7.33 6.26 -4.87
CA ARG A 5 6.70 6.31 -6.19
C ARG A 5 5.52 7.30 -6.22
N ILE A 6 4.66 7.28 -5.19
CA ILE A 6 3.52 8.19 -5.09
C ILE A 6 3.98 9.63 -4.85
N ALA A 7 4.96 9.84 -3.95
CA ALA A 7 5.50 11.17 -3.69
C ALA A 7 6.15 11.79 -4.94
N GLU A 8 6.96 11.03 -5.67
CA GLU A 8 7.58 11.48 -6.94
C GLU A 8 6.51 11.79 -8.00
N ARG A 9 5.48 10.94 -8.12
CA ARG A 9 4.43 11.12 -9.12
C ARG A 9 3.55 12.34 -8.85
N THR A 10 3.25 12.61 -7.59
CA THR A 10 2.23 13.59 -7.19
C THR A 10 2.81 14.92 -6.69
N GLY A 11 4.07 14.93 -6.25
CA GLY A 11 4.67 16.05 -5.52
C GLY A 11 4.18 16.20 -4.08
N LEU A 12 3.30 15.31 -3.60
CA LEU A 12 2.77 15.33 -2.24
C LEU A 12 3.80 14.77 -1.24
N LYS A 13 3.75 15.26 0.00
CA LYS A 13 4.51 14.62 1.09
C LYS A 13 3.78 13.34 1.52
N PRO A 14 4.48 12.29 1.95
CA PRO A 14 3.83 11.06 2.45
C PRO A 14 2.78 11.31 3.52
N ARG A 15 3.01 12.27 4.43
CA ARG A 15 2.05 12.62 5.47
C ARG A 15 0.72 13.10 4.89
N ASP A 16 0.69 13.63 3.67
CA ASP A 16 -0.53 14.13 3.04
C ASP A 16 -1.41 12.98 2.53
N PHE A 17 -0.81 11.83 2.16
CA PHE A 17 -1.52 10.72 1.54
C PHE A 17 -1.53 9.40 2.31
N ALA A 18 -0.67 9.24 3.30
CA ALA A 18 -0.56 8.04 4.12
C ALA A 18 -1.01 8.31 5.57
N ALA A 19 -1.48 7.26 6.24
CA ALA A 19 -1.86 7.29 7.65
C ALA A 19 -1.46 5.99 8.36
N PRO A 20 -1.17 6.05 9.66
CA PRO A 20 -1.07 4.86 10.48
C PRO A 20 -2.48 4.37 10.82
N ILE A 21 -2.69 3.05 10.77
CA ILE A 21 -3.88 2.42 11.34
C ILE A 21 -3.44 1.41 12.41
N PRO A 22 -3.96 1.48 13.65
CA PRO A 22 -3.58 0.53 14.68
C PRO A 22 -3.92 -0.90 14.24
N LYS A 23 -2.92 -1.79 14.26
CA LYS A 23 -3.09 -3.19 13.87
C LYS A 23 -4.20 -3.87 14.69
N ALA A 24 -4.26 -3.59 15.98
CA ALA A 24 -5.29 -4.10 16.88
C ALA A 24 -6.73 -3.71 16.48
N ALA A 25 -6.93 -2.64 15.70
CA ALA A 25 -8.24 -2.20 15.26
C ALA A 25 -8.74 -2.92 13.99
N VAL A 26 -7.84 -3.56 13.23
CA VAL A 26 -8.15 -4.16 11.92
C VAL A 26 -7.75 -5.63 11.77
N GLY A 27 -7.03 -6.17 12.74
CA GLY A 27 -6.59 -7.56 12.75
C GLY A 27 -5.25 -7.79 12.03
N GLU A 28 -4.94 -9.06 11.79
CA GLU A 28 -3.71 -9.47 11.11
C GLU A 28 -3.92 -9.46 9.59
N TRP A 29 -3.09 -8.71 8.87
CA TRP A 29 -3.15 -8.59 7.41
C TRP A 29 -1.96 -9.26 6.72
N GLY A 30 -1.03 -9.86 7.47
CA GLY A 30 0.19 -10.46 6.92
C GLY A 30 1.14 -9.42 6.32
N MET A 31 1.01 -8.16 6.76
CA MET A 31 1.80 -7.02 6.28
C MET A 31 2.75 -6.56 7.40
N PRO A 32 3.94 -6.03 7.10
CA PRO A 32 4.82 -5.47 8.12
C PRO A 32 4.14 -4.30 8.86
N ALA A 33 4.14 -4.36 10.19
CA ALA A 33 3.59 -3.32 11.06
C ALA A 33 4.70 -2.58 11.81
N PHE A 34 4.63 -1.26 11.85
CA PHE A 34 5.64 -0.41 12.49
C PHE A 34 5.19 0.05 13.88
N LEU A 35 6.15 0.18 14.79
CA LEU A 35 5.94 0.66 16.15
C LEU A 35 5.90 2.18 16.19
N LEU A 36 4.97 2.75 16.95
CA LEU A 36 4.94 4.17 17.29
C LEU A 36 5.13 4.39 18.80
N SER A 37 5.32 5.64 19.22
CA SER A 37 5.59 6.04 20.62
C SER A 37 4.46 5.70 21.59
N ASP A 38 3.28 5.33 21.10
CA ASP A 38 2.19 4.79 21.92
C ASP A 38 2.37 3.31 22.28
N GLY A 39 3.48 2.69 21.85
CA GLY A 39 3.81 1.30 22.10
C GLY A 39 3.01 0.30 21.26
N ARG A 40 2.26 0.77 20.25
CA ARG A 40 1.40 -0.09 19.43
C ARG A 40 1.93 -0.23 18.00
N GLU A 41 1.67 -1.41 17.44
CA GLU A 41 1.93 -1.70 16.03
C GLU A 41 0.86 -1.07 15.12
N HIS A 42 1.30 -0.50 14.01
CA HIS A 42 0.45 0.14 13.01
C HIS A 42 0.76 -0.35 11.60
N TYR A 43 -0.26 -0.47 10.76
CA TYR A 43 -0.06 -0.60 9.32
C TYR A 43 -0.04 0.77 8.65
N LEU A 44 0.70 0.86 7.56
CA LEU A 44 0.71 2.04 6.71
C LEU A 44 -0.38 1.89 5.65
N VAL A 45 -1.32 2.82 5.62
CA VAL A 45 -2.43 2.81 4.66
C VAL A 45 -2.54 4.12 3.90
N LEU A 46 -3.14 4.07 2.71
CA LEU A 46 -3.57 5.29 2.03
C LEU A 46 -4.76 5.91 2.77
N LYS A 47 -4.75 7.24 2.88
CA LYS A 47 -5.87 7.98 3.47
C LYS A 47 -7.15 7.79 2.67
N LYS A 48 -8.26 7.91 3.39
CA LYS A 48 -9.61 7.97 2.85
C LYS A 48 -10.20 9.37 3.08
N ARG A 49 -11.04 9.81 2.16
CA ARG A 49 -11.90 11.00 2.33
C ARG A 49 -13.08 10.64 3.23
N LEU A 50 -13.85 11.66 3.63
CA LEU A 50 -15.05 11.48 4.46
C LEU A 50 -16.12 10.60 3.82
N ASP A 51 -16.16 10.54 2.48
CA ASP A 51 -17.07 9.68 1.73
C ASP A 51 -16.59 8.22 1.61
N GLY A 52 -15.51 7.86 2.32
CA GLY A 52 -14.98 6.50 2.37
C GLY A 52 -14.08 6.11 1.19
N PHE A 53 -14.01 6.92 0.14
CA PHE A 53 -13.11 6.67 -0.99
C PHE A 53 -11.66 6.99 -0.62
N CYS A 54 -10.71 6.27 -1.24
CA CYS A 54 -9.30 6.68 -1.21
C CYS A 54 -9.16 8.12 -1.74
N ILE A 55 -8.26 8.90 -1.16
CA ILE A 55 -8.02 10.29 -1.55
C ILE A 55 -7.62 10.49 -3.01
N PHE A 56 -7.14 9.44 -3.68
CA PHE A 56 -6.79 9.46 -5.10
C PHE A 56 -7.93 9.03 -6.03
N ILE A 57 -9.12 8.76 -5.51
CA ILE A 57 -10.29 8.49 -6.35
C ILE A 57 -10.98 9.81 -6.67
N GLU A 58 -11.15 10.07 -7.97
CA GLU A 58 -11.80 11.25 -8.53
C GLU A 58 -13.00 10.86 -9.39
N LEU A 59 -14.02 11.73 -9.42
CA LEU A 59 -15.13 11.59 -10.37
C LEU A 59 -14.82 12.37 -11.64
N ARG A 60 -14.57 11.67 -12.75
CA ARG A 60 -14.34 12.27 -14.07
C ARG A 60 -15.37 11.74 -15.05
N SER A 61 -16.10 12.64 -15.70
CA SER A 61 -17.13 12.29 -16.70
C SER A 61 -18.13 11.24 -16.20
N GLY A 62 -18.56 11.35 -14.94
CA GLY A 62 -19.49 10.41 -14.33
C GLY A 62 -18.89 9.06 -13.93
N ARG A 63 -17.56 8.89 -13.95
CA ARG A 63 -16.88 7.64 -13.58
C ARG A 63 -15.83 7.89 -12.49
N PHE A 64 -15.73 6.97 -11.54
CA PHE A 64 -14.65 6.98 -10.56
C PHE A 64 -13.34 6.51 -11.24
N VAL A 65 -12.29 7.32 -11.11
CA VAL A 65 -10.96 7.03 -11.65
C VAL A 65 -9.90 7.26 -10.59
N CYS A 66 -8.84 6.45 -10.61
CA CYS A 66 -7.68 6.68 -9.76
C CYS A 66 -6.76 7.72 -10.43
N SER A 67 -6.51 8.85 -9.76
CA SER A 67 -5.70 9.95 -10.31
C SER A 67 -4.20 9.63 -10.37
N ILE A 68 -3.76 8.59 -9.65
CA ILE A 68 -2.39 8.05 -9.67
C ILE A 68 -2.32 6.66 -10.32
N TYR A 69 -3.16 6.37 -11.33
CA TYR A 69 -3.33 5.02 -11.89
C TYR A 69 -2.00 4.31 -12.23
N ASP A 70 -1.03 5.06 -12.77
CA ASP A 70 0.32 4.65 -13.14
C ASP A 70 1.25 4.42 -11.93
N ALA A 71 1.04 5.15 -10.84
CA ALA A 71 1.80 5.09 -9.60
C ALA A 71 1.07 4.39 -8.44
N ARG A 72 -0.04 3.67 -8.73
CA ARG A 72 -0.82 2.96 -7.72
C ARG A 72 0.07 2.02 -6.89
N PRO A 73 -0.25 1.87 -5.58
CA PRO A 73 0.35 0.83 -4.76
C PRO A 73 0.30 -0.53 -5.43
N LEU A 74 1.31 -1.37 -5.21
CA LEU A 74 1.36 -2.69 -5.86
C LEU A 74 0.13 -3.54 -5.53
N ASN A 75 -0.33 -3.51 -4.27
CA ASN A 75 -1.58 -4.17 -3.88
C ASN A 75 -2.81 -3.59 -4.62
N CYS A 76 -2.83 -2.29 -4.94
CA CYS A 76 -3.94 -1.66 -5.66
C CYS A 76 -3.95 -1.96 -7.17
N ARG A 77 -2.89 -2.57 -7.72
CA ARG A 77 -2.85 -3.01 -9.13
C ARG A 77 -3.76 -4.21 -9.36
N PHE A 78 -3.95 -5.03 -8.33
CA PHE A 78 -4.83 -6.20 -8.37
C PHE A 78 -6.29 -5.89 -8.02
N TYR A 79 -6.64 -4.65 -7.64
CA TYR A 79 -8.03 -4.34 -7.30
C TYR A 79 -8.97 -4.58 -8.50
N PRO A 80 -10.12 -5.28 -8.34
CA PRO A 80 -10.82 -5.59 -7.09
C PRO A 80 -10.57 -7.00 -6.53
N PHE A 81 -9.43 -7.59 -6.82
CA PHE A 81 -9.03 -8.90 -6.30
C PHE A 81 -8.17 -8.76 -5.04
N VAL A 82 -8.38 -9.68 -4.10
CA VAL A 82 -7.49 -9.97 -2.98
C VAL A 82 -6.32 -10.77 -3.52
N TYR A 83 -5.12 -10.24 -3.30
CA TYR A 83 -3.87 -10.91 -3.64
C TYR A 83 -3.48 -11.89 -2.53
N ILE A 84 -3.28 -13.16 -2.88
CA ILE A 84 -2.87 -14.22 -1.96
C ILE A 84 -1.52 -14.79 -2.46
N PRO A 85 -0.42 -14.54 -1.73
CA PRO A 85 0.90 -15.05 -2.11
C PRO A 85 1.02 -16.56 -1.93
N GLY A 86 1.91 -17.19 -2.70
CA GLY A 86 2.26 -18.60 -2.63
C GLY A 86 3.05 -19.03 -3.86
N ASP A 87 3.44 -20.32 -3.93
CA ASP A 87 4.10 -20.90 -5.12
C ASP A 87 3.29 -20.66 -6.41
N VAL A 88 1.96 -20.62 -6.25
CA VAL A 88 1.02 -20.13 -7.25
C VAL A 88 0.28 -18.93 -6.65
N VAL A 89 0.43 -17.77 -7.28
CA VAL A 89 -0.31 -16.55 -6.90
C VAL A 89 -1.79 -16.76 -7.17
N ARG A 90 -2.62 -16.50 -6.16
CA ARG A 90 -4.09 -16.53 -6.28
C ARG A 90 -4.66 -15.13 -6.17
N LEU A 91 -5.63 -14.85 -7.04
CA LEU A 91 -6.40 -13.61 -7.04
C LEU A 91 -7.87 -13.98 -6.79
N GLU A 92 -8.42 -13.54 -5.67
CA GLU A 92 -9.81 -13.80 -5.31
C GLU A 92 -10.64 -12.52 -5.37
N LEU A 93 -11.84 -12.56 -5.94
CA LEU A 93 -12.68 -11.37 -5.97
C LEU A 93 -13.05 -10.94 -4.55
N VAL A 94 -12.89 -9.64 -4.26
CA VAL A 94 -13.41 -9.06 -3.02
C VAL A 94 -14.93 -9.27 -2.97
N GLU A 95 -15.45 -9.59 -1.79
CA GLU A 95 -16.88 -9.78 -1.59
C GLU A 95 -17.68 -8.54 -2.06
N GLY A 96 -18.71 -8.77 -2.88
CA GLY A 96 -19.54 -7.69 -3.41
C GLY A 96 -18.89 -6.86 -4.53
N ALA A 97 -17.76 -7.29 -5.09
CA ALA A 97 -17.07 -6.57 -6.17
C ALA A 97 -17.96 -6.30 -7.38
N GLU A 98 -18.89 -7.18 -7.70
CA GLU A 98 -19.86 -6.98 -8.79
C GLU A 98 -20.72 -5.72 -8.62
N ARG A 99 -20.95 -5.26 -7.38
CA ARG A 99 -21.76 -4.07 -7.09
C ARG A 99 -21.05 -2.77 -7.45
N PHE A 100 -19.72 -2.73 -7.37
CA PHE A 100 -18.92 -1.54 -7.63
C PHE A 100 -18.02 -1.66 -8.87
N CYS A 101 -17.88 -2.86 -9.42
CA CYS A 101 -17.17 -3.14 -10.66
C CYS A 101 -18.09 -3.93 -11.62
N PRO A 102 -19.01 -3.25 -12.33
CA PRO A 102 -20.00 -3.89 -13.21
C PRO A 102 -19.38 -4.59 -14.43
N GLY A 103 -18.07 -4.41 -14.65
CA GLY A 103 -17.31 -5.10 -15.70
C GLY A 103 -16.86 -6.51 -15.33
N ILE A 104 -16.99 -6.94 -14.08
CA ILE A 104 -16.62 -8.32 -13.68
C ILE A 104 -17.43 -9.34 -14.48
N GLY A 105 -16.76 -10.37 -14.97
CA GLY A 105 -17.35 -11.41 -15.82
C GLY A 105 -17.74 -10.92 -17.23
N ARG A 106 -17.38 -9.68 -17.60
CA ARG A 106 -17.68 -9.08 -18.91
C ARG A 106 -16.39 -8.70 -19.62
N GLY A 107 -16.32 -9.00 -20.92
CA GLY A 107 -15.20 -8.63 -21.77
C GLY A 107 -14.36 -9.82 -22.23
N PRO A 108 -13.32 -9.56 -23.03
CA PRO A 108 -12.47 -10.62 -23.57
C PRO A 108 -11.60 -11.22 -22.47
N VAL A 109 -11.23 -12.49 -22.66
CA VAL A 109 -10.15 -13.10 -21.89
C VAL A 109 -8.88 -12.26 -22.09
N ARG A 110 -8.20 -11.96 -21.00
CA ARG A 110 -6.96 -11.19 -21.01
C ARG A 110 -5.79 -12.10 -20.66
N ASP A 111 -4.66 -11.82 -21.29
CA ASP A 111 -3.37 -12.30 -20.83
C ASP A 111 -3.04 -11.67 -19.48
N LEU A 112 -2.46 -12.47 -18.56
CA LEU A 112 -2.17 -12.07 -17.19
C LEU A 112 -0.67 -11.85 -16.94
N SER A 113 0.14 -11.73 -18.00
CA SER A 113 1.58 -11.49 -17.85
C SER A 113 1.89 -10.22 -17.06
N ALA A 114 1.14 -9.13 -17.28
CA ALA A 114 1.34 -7.89 -16.54
C ALA A 114 1.01 -8.05 -15.04
N GLU A 115 -0.02 -8.80 -14.69
CA GLU A 115 -0.39 -9.14 -13.32
C GLU A 115 0.66 -10.06 -12.68
N ALA A 116 1.21 -11.01 -13.43
CA ALA A 116 2.29 -11.87 -12.96
C ALA A 116 3.58 -11.07 -12.68
N GLU A 117 3.95 -10.14 -13.55
CA GLU A 117 5.08 -9.23 -13.32
C GLU A 117 4.85 -8.34 -12.10
N ALA A 118 3.64 -7.78 -11.97
CA ALA A 118 3.26 -6.98 -10.81
C ALA A 118 3.31 -7.79 -9.51
N ALA A 119 3.01 -9.10 -9.55
CA ALA A 119 3.09 -9.98 -8.38
C ALA A 119 4.54 -10.16 -7.92
N VAL A 120 5.46 -10.38 -8.86
CA VAL A 120 6.90 -10.46 -8.56
C VAL A 120 7.42 -9.13 -7.98
N GLU A 121 7.03 -8.00 -8.58
CA GLU A 121 7.38 -6.67 -8.04
C GLU A 121 6.82 -6.47 -6.63
N ARG A 122 5.57 -6.90 -6.40
CA ARG A 122 4.90 -6.82 -5.10
C ARG A 122 5.66 -7.56 -4.03
N GLU A 123 6.07 -8.81 -4.28
CA GLU A 123 6.83 -9.59 -3.28
C GLU A 123 8.18 -8.96 -2.96
N ARG A 124 8.92 -8.50 -3.98
CA ARG A 124 10.21 -7.82 -3.77
C ARG A 124 10.06 -6.54 -2.95
N GLU A 125 9.04 -5.74 -3.25
CA GLU A 125 8.78 -4.53 -2.49
C GLU A 125 8.28 -4.82 -1.08
N MET A 126 7.49 -5.88 -0.89
CA MET A 126 7.05 -6.30 0.44
C MET A 126 8.22 -6.71 1.33
N GLU A 127 9.20 -7.43 0.77
CA GLU A 127 10.42 -7.79 1.48
C GLU A 127 11.24 -6.55 1.84
N SER A 128 11.48 -5.67 0.87
CA SER A 128 12.19 -4.41 1.14
C SER A 128 11.49 -3.56 2.21
N TYR A 129 10.15 -3.50 2.19
CA TYR A 129 9.38 -2.79 3.20
C TYR A 129 9.46 -3.47 4.57
N ARG A 130 9.48 -4.81 4.62
CA ARG A 130 9.68 -5.57 5.87
C ARG A 130 11.01 -5.22 6.52
N GLU A 131 12.11 -5.23 5.78
CA GLU A 131 13.43 -4.87 6.29
C GLU A 131 13.46 -3.44 6.88
N VAL A 132 12.81 -2.49 6.19
CA VAL A 132 12.66 -1.11 6.68
C VAL A 132 11.91 -1.07 8.00
N VAL A 133 10.77 -1.76 8.08
CA VAL A 133 9.93 -1.80 9.28
C VAL A 133 10.65 -2.49 10.44
N GLU A 134 11.32 -3.61 10.22
CA GLU A 134 12.08 -4.31 11.25
C GLU A 134 13.20 -3.44 11.82
N ARG A 135 13.94 -2.75 10.94
CA ARG A 135 15.00 -1.84 11.35
C ARG A 135 14.44 -0.65 12.13
N TRP A 136 13.31 -0.06 11.69
CA TRP A 136 12.62 0.99 12.43
C TRP A 136 12.18 0.52 13.81
N ASN A 137 11.51 -0.64 13.90
CA ASN A 137 11.02 -1.19 15.15
C ASN A 137 12.14 -1.44 16.15
N LYS A 138 13.30 -1.91 15.69
CA LYS A 138 14.50 -2.08 16.52
C LYS A 138 14.95 -0.74 17.13
N LEU A 139 15.01 0.33 16.33
CA LEU A 139 15.44 1.66 16.78
C LEU A 139 14.44 2.28 17.79
N VAL A 140 13.14 2.09 17.57
CA VAL A 140 12.12 2.57 18.51
C VAL A 140 12.19 1.77 19.81
N ALA A 141 12.32 0.44 19.73
CA ALA A 141 12.39 -0.43 20.91
C ALA A 141 13.65 -0.20 21.75
N SER A 142 14.78 0.20 21.14
CA SER A 142 16.00 0.58 21.84
C SER A 142 16.03 2.04 22.32
N ALA A 143 14.95 2.80 22.09
CA ALA A 143 14.85 4.24 22.35
C ALA A 143 15.94 5.09 21.66
N GLU A 144 16.52 4.58 20.56
CA GLU A 144 17.46 5.33 19.71
C GLU A 144 16.74 6.38 18.87
N VAL A 145 15.47 6.13 18.53
CA VAL A 145 14.58 7.10 17.89
C VAL A 145 13.25 7.14 18.62
N ASP A 146 12.62 8.32 18.59
CA ASP A 146 11.23 8.48 19.01
C ASP A 146 10.31 7.99 17.90
N GLY A 147 9.35 7.14 18.26
CA GLY A 147 8.39 6.49 17.37
C GLY A 147 7.32 7.43 16.82
N ASP A 148 7.71 8.61 16.35
CA ASP A 148 6.82 9.55 15.69
C ASP A 148 6.53 9.13 14.24
N PHE A 149 5.30 9.37 13.78
CA PHE A 149 4.86 8.93 12.47
C PHE A 149 5.58 9.67 11.32
N ASP A 150 5.89 10.97 11.47
CA ASP A 150 6.62 11.69 10.43
C ASP A 150 8.05 11.18 10.31
N LYS A 151 8.70 10.92 11.45
CA LYS A 151 10.03 10.32 11.49
C LYS A 151 10.05 8.94 10.81
N PHE A 152 9.01 8.12 11.02
CA PHE A 152 8.86 6.85 10.30
C PHE A 152 8.77 7.06 8.78
N LEU A 153 7.95 8.01 8.33
CA LEU A 153 7.80 8.32 6.90
C LEU A 153 9.11 8.81 6.27
N GLU A 154 9.85 9.67 6.96
CA GLU A 154 11.17 10.14 6.54
C GLU A 154 12.19 9.01 6.47
N PHE A 155 12.23 8.16 7.51
CA PHE A 155 13.08 6.98 7.56
C PHE A 155 12.80 6.01 6.40
N ALA A 156 11.53 5.69 6.16
CA ALA A 156 11.13 4.82 5.07
C ALA A 156 11.49 5.42 3.71
N LEU A 157 11.20 6.70 3.47
CA LEU A 157 11.58 7.39 2.23
C LEU A 157 13.09 7.38 1.99
N ALA A 158 13.89 7.63 3.03
CA ALA A 158 15.35 7.61 2.92
C ALA A 158 15.86 6.21 2.54
N ALA A 159 15.32 5.16 3.16
CA ALA A 159 15.65 3.79 2.81
C ALA A 159 15.28 3.46 1.35
N ALA A 160 14.07 3.82 0.91
CA ALA A 160 13.66 3.57 -0.48
C ALA A 160 14.48 4.32 -1.52
N ARG A 161 15.02 5.50 -1.19
CA ARG A 161 15.94 6.23 -2.07
C ARG A 161 17.31 5.56 -2.13
N ALA A 162 17.81 5.04 -1.01
CA ALA A 162 19.08 4.33 -0.96
C ALA A 162 19.04 3.02 -1.78
N SER A 163 17.91 2.32 -1.80
CA SER A 163 17.73 1.09 -2.59
C SER A 163 17.53 1.30 -4.11
N LYS A 164 17.41 2.55 -4.58
CA LYS A 164 17.37 2.88 -6.02
C LYS A 164 18.77 3.09 -6.63
N LEU A 165 19.82 3.19 -5.80
CA LEU A 165 21.23 3.24 -6.21
C LEU A 165 21.77 1.81 -6.37
#